data_AF-A0A962DSK1-F1
#
_entry.id   AF-A0A962DSK1-F1
#
_cell.length_a   1.000
_cell.length_b   1.000
_cell.length_c   1.000
_cell.angle_alpha   90.00
_cell.angle_beta   90.00
_cell.angle_gamma   90.00
#
_symmetry.space_group_name_H-M   'P 1'
#
loop_
_entity.id
_entity.type
_entity.pdbx_description
1 polymer ?
#
loop_
_entity_poly.entity_id
_entity_poly.type
_entity_poly.pdbx_seq_one_letter_code
_entity_poly.pdbx_strand_id
1 'polypeptide(L)'
;MRLKLIAGLSALLFGAAAPAADSLIPYEKFQLDNGLTVIVHQDTKAPVIAVSMWYHVGSKDEKPGHTGFAHLFEHLMFQKTENHDGEYFEPFEKVGATDMNGTTWLDRTNYFQTVPKTALDMALWMESDRMGHLLGAIDQAALDEQRGVVKNEKRQGENQPYGRVMEALQKASFPEGHPYRWETIGSMEDLSAASLDDVKAWFNTYYGAANATLVLAGDIDVATARAKVQQYFGDIPAGPPLTRLESWVAARTSSTREVMYDRVAQARLNKVWNYAERGTPDADYMEMAARILGGGKTSRLYERLVYRDQIADRTGAYPQVLELASMFFIEADVKAGVAIATVEQAINEEVARFLADGPTAEELQRAKIEIKSEVVRGLEKVGGFSGKAGVLAECQVYDGDPACYQQSLDRLDAATVAQVRDAARRWLTQGDHTLEVRPFGNYKVADAGAVDRSQGVPTVADFPEVDFPVLQRARLKNGIEVVLAARSSIPIINVELLFGAGSSGDRGRPLGTAAFTYGMLDEGAEGKNPLQIAAAADSLGAQLYTGAGRDDGAVGVSALSEQLDPSLALLASIVRKADFKPEDIERMR
;
A
#
# COMPACT_ATOMS: atom_id res chain seq x y z
N MET A 1 67.95 -33.64 -33.20
CA MET A 1 68.27 -33.80 -31.78
C MET A 1 68.08 -32.45 -31.09
N ARG A 2 67.16 -32.39 -30.11
CA ARG A 2 66.92 -31.35 -29.08
C ARG A 2 66.35 -29.97 -29.48
N LEU A 3 65.10 -29.78 -29.03
CA LEU A 3 64.41 -28.56 -28.59
C LEU A 3 65.32 -27.49 -27.94
N LYS A 4 65.01 -26.21 -28.19
CA LYS A 4 64.97 -25.16 -27.17
C LYS A 4 63.83 -24.16 -27.43
N LEU A 5 63.00 -23.99 -26.40
CA LEU A 5 61.98 -22.93 -26.23
C LEU A 5 62.64 -21.54 -26.24
N ILE A 6 61.94 -20.54 -26.80
CA ILE A 6 61.98 -19.15 -26.32
C ILE A 6 60.54 -18.65 -26.23
N ALA A 7 60.17 -18.21 -25.02
CA ALA A 7 58.87 -17.69 -24.64
C ALA A 7 58.65 -16.28 -25.23
N GLY A 8 57.46 -16.05 -25.79
CA GLY A 8 57.00 -14.73 -26.22
C GLY A 8 56.34 -13.98 -25.06
N LEU A 9 56.87 -12.81 -24.75
CA LEU A 9 56.34 -11.87 -23.77
C LEU A 9 55.29 -10.99 -24.48
N SER A 10 54.00 -11.24 -24.25
CA SER A 10 52.92 -10.35 -24.72
C SER A 10 52.71 -9.25 -23.68
N ALA A 11 53.20 -8.04 -23.99
CA ALA A 11 52.87 -6.83 -23.24
C ALA A 11 51.45 -6.36 -23.65
N LEU A 12 50.50 -6.48 -22.71
CA LEU A 12 49.19 -5.84 -22.82
C LEU A 12 49.37 -4.35 -22.53
N LEU A 13 49.33 -3.53 -23.58
CA LEU A 13 49.25 -2.08 -23.49
C LEU A 13 47.83 -1.70 -23.02
N PHE A 14 47.71 -1.24 -21.77
CA PHE A 14 46.55 -0.49 -21.32
C PHE A 14 46.54 0.86 -22.05
N GLY A 15 45.62 1.03 -23.00
CA GLY A 15 45.34 2.31 -23.60
C GLY A 15 44.59 3.19 -22.59
N ALA A 16 45.25 4.23 -22.08
CA ALA A 16 44.57 5.34 -21.43
C ALA A 16 43.66 6.02 -22.46
N ALA A 17 42.35 6.02 -22.23
CA ALA A 17 41.42 6.78 -23.05
C ALA A 17 41.77 8.28 -22.93
N ALA A 18 41.96 8.94 -24.08
CA ALA A 18 42.16 10.38 -24.11
C ALA A 18 40.88 11.10 -23.62
N PRO A 19 40.99 12.21 -22.87
CA PRO A 19 39.82 12.96 -22.44
C PRO A 19 39.07 13.53 -23.65
N ALA A 20 37.77 13.27 -23.73
CA ALA A 20 36.89 13.91 -24.70
C ALA A 20 36.88 15.43 -24.43
N ALA A 21 37.33 16.22 -25.40
CA ALA A 21 37.56 17.66 -25.27
C ALA A 21 36.30 18.52 -25.01
N ASP A 22 35.10 17.91 -24.95
CA ASP A 22 33.81 18.58 -24.73
C ASP A 22 33.02 18.07 -23.49
N SER A 23 33.63 17.27 -22.61
CA SER A 23 32.93 16.81 -21.39
C SER A 23 32.74 17.96 -20.37
N LEU A 24 31.51 18.15 -19.87
CA LEU A 24 31.22 19.13 -18.80
C LEU A 24 31.96 18.81 -17.49
N ILE A 25 32.32 17.54 -17.29
CA ILE A 25 33.05 17.04 -16.14
C ILE A 25 34.17 16.13 -16.66
N PRO A 26 35.34 16.67 -17.10
CA PRO A 26 36.45 15.84 -17.54
C PRO A 26 36.96 14.98 -16.38
N TYR A 27 37.11 13.68 -16.57
CA TYR A 27 37.53 12.77 -15.51
C TYR A 27 38.60 11.80 -15.98
N GLU A 28 39.36 11.26 -15.03
CA GLU A 28 40.15 10.06 -15.22
C GLU A 28 39.58 8.94 -14.34
N LYS A 29 39.56 7.72 -14.87
CA LYS A 29 39.07 6.52 -14.18
C LYS A 29 40.21 5.52 -14.03
N PHE A 30 40.30 4.90 -12.87
CA PHE A 30 41.15 3.73 -12.65
C PHE A 30 40.47 2.74 -11.70
N GLN A 31 41.02 1.54 -11.63
CA GLN A 31 40.58 0.51 -10.70
C GLN A 31 41.79 0.06 -9.88
N LEU A 32 41.59 -0.21 -8.59
CA LEU A 32 42.57 -0.90 -7.75
C LEU A 32 42.51 -2.41 -7.99
N ASP A 33 43.54 -3.14 -7.57
CA ASP A 33 43.62 -4.61 -7.72
C ASP A 33 42.50 -5.36 -6.98
N ASN A 34 41.95 -4.76 -5.91
CA ASN A 34 40.80 -5.30 -5.17
C ASN A 34 39.43 -4.98 -5.82
N GLY A 35 39.42 -4.35 -6.99
CA GLY A 35 38.21 -4.05 -7.75
C GLY A 35 37.57 -2.69 -7.48
N LEU A 36 38.04 -1.91 -6.49
CA LEU A 36 37.52 -0.57 -6.22
C LEU A 36 37.66 0.33 -7.46
N THR A 37 36.52 0.80 -7.98
CA THR A 37 36.50 1.77 -9.08
C THR A 37 36.70 3.17 -8.52
N VAL A 38 37.64 3.92 -9.09
CA VAL A 38 37.96 5.28 -8.67
C VAL A 38 37.85 6.23 -9.85
N ILE A 39 37.15 7.34 -9.65
CA ILE A 39 37.00 8.40 -10.63
C ILE A 39 37.53 9.70 -10.03
N VAL A 40 38.33 10.42 -10.79
CA VAL A 40 38.94 11.67 -10.36
C VAL A 40 38.56 12.78 -11.33
N HIS A 41 37.94 13.83 -10.81
CA HIS A 41 37.71 15.08 -11.53
C HIS A 41 38.57 16.17 -10.91
N GLN A 42 39.62 16.60 -11.61
CA GLN A 42 40.47 17.69 -11.14
C GLN A 42 39.82 19.05 -11.42
N ASP A 43 39.53 19.80 -10.35
CA ASP A 43 39.02 21.17 -10.38
C ASP A 43 39.75 22.02 -9.33
N THR A 44 40.66 22.89 -9.79
CA THR A 44 41.53 23.69 -8.91
C THR A 44 40.95 25.06 -8.54
N LYS A 45 39.66 25.32 -8.82
CA LYS A 45 39.02 26.62 -8.55
C LYS A 45 38.90 26.94 -7.05
N ALA A 46 38.81 25.92 -6.20
CA ALA A 46 38.74 26.07 -4.75
C ALA A 46 39.53 24.94 -4.07
N PRO A 47 40.18 25.20 -2.91
CA PRO A 47 41.03 24.22 -2.22
C PRO A 47 40.21 23.20 -1.41
N VAL A 48 39.18 22.62 -2.05
CA VAL A 48 38.29 21.61 -1.47
C VAL A 48 38.22 20.39 -2.38
N ILE A 49 37.88 19.25 -1.80
CA ILE A 49 37.72 17.98 -2.50
C ILE A 49 36.42 17.34 -2.00
N ALA A 50 35.52 17.06 -2.93
CA ALA A 50 34.38 16.20 -2.70
C ALA A 50 34.82 14.74 -2.75
N VAL A 51 34.50 14.01 -1.70
CA VAL A 51 34.70 12.58 -1.55
C VAL A 51 33.32 11.94 -1.55
N SER A 52 33.05 11.08 -2.52
CA SER A 52 31.73 10.45 -2.69
C SER A 52 31.91 8.95 -2.88
N MET A 53 31.52 8.17 -1.88
CA MET A 53 31.57 6.70 -1.91
C MET A 53 30.18 6.15 -2.18
N TRP A 54 30.04 5.38 -3.25
CA TRP A 54 28.78 4.71 -3.60
C TRP A 54 28.98 3.20 -3.60
N TYR A 55 28.01 2.51 -3.00
CA TYR A 55 27.87 1.07 -3.05
C TYR A 55 26.68 0.73 -3.94
N HIS A 56 26.89 -0.20 -4.87
CA HIS A 56 25.82 -0.66 -5.75
C HIS A 56 24.96 -1.71 -5.05
N VAL A 57 24.27 -1.25 -4.01
CA VAL A 57 23.32 -2.01 -3.19
C VAL A 57 22.26 -1.05 -2.66
N GLY A 58 21.00 -1.36 -2.89
CA GLY A 58 19.87 -0.61 -2.32
C GLY A 58 18.80 -1.54 -1.77
N SER A 59 17.61 -1.01 -1.49
CA SER A 59 16.53 -1.86 -0.99
C SER A 59 16.01 -2.88 -2.01
N LYS A 60 16.34 -2.73 -3.30
CA LYS A 60 16.05 -3.77 -4.31
C LYS A 60 16.82 -5.07 -4.07
N ASP A 61 17.94 -5.00 -3.37
CA ASP A 61 18.80 -6.15 -3.13
C ASP A 61 18.39 -6.91 -1.85
N GLU A 62 17.33 -6.44 -1.17
CA GLU A 62 16.72 -7.08 0.00
C GLU A 62 15.88 -8.30 -0.39
N LYS A 63 15.52 -9.09 0.63
CA LYS A 63 14.71 -10.30 0.48
C LYS A 63 13.37 -10.13 1.18
N PRO A 64 12.29 -10.77 0.69
CA PRO A 64 11.02 -10.83 1.43
C PRO A 64 11.25 -11.32 2.87
N GLY A 65 10.64 -10.63 3.83
CA GLY A 65 10.82 -10.87 5.27
C GLY A 65 12.09 -10.25 5.88
N HIS A 66 12.89 -9.53 5.08
CA HIS A 66 14.11 -8.83 5.51
C HIS A 66 14.20 -7.45 4.83
N THR A 67 13.12 -6.67 4.88
CA THR A 67 13.07 -5.32 4.27
C THR A 67 13.60 -4.23 5.20
N GLY A 68 14.14 -3.16 4.64
CA GLY A 68 14.71 -2.02 5.37
C GLY A 68 16.17 -2.21 5.81
N PHE A 69 16.80 -3.29 5.38
CA PHE A 69 18.19 -3.62 5.68
C PHE A 69 19.17 -2.65 5.02
N ALA A 70 18.93 -2.25 3.77
CA ALA A 70 19.80 -1.30 3.08
C ALA A 70 19.85 0.04 3.82
N HIS A 71 18.71 0.51 4.34
CA HIS A 71 18.61 1.74 5.10
C HIS A 71 19.13 1.60 6.53
N LEU A 72 18.79 0.51 7.22
CA LEU A 72 19.34 0.21 8.54
C LEU A 72 20.88 0.15 8.51
N PHE A 73 21.45 -0.37 7.43
CA PHE A 73 22.89 -0.45 7.28
C PHE A 73 23.53 0.93 7.06
N GLU A 74 22.84 1.84 6.39
CA GLU A 74 23.30 3.22 6.22
C GLU A 74 23.43 3.95 7.57
N HIS A 75 22.48 3.74 8.48
CA HIS A 75 22.59 4.18 9.86
C HIS A 75 23.76 3.54 10.63
N LEU A 76 23.94 2.22 10.48
CA LEU A 76 25.04 1.50 11.14
C LEU A 76 26.41 1.97 10.66
N MET A 77 26.53 2.46 9.43
CA MET A 77 27.77 3.01 8.87
C MET A 77 28.17 4.38 9.43
N PHE A 78 27.34 4.98 10.30
CA PHE A 78 27.69 6.15 11.11
C PHE A 78 28.04 5.83 12.56
N GLN A 79 27.92 4.56 12.96
CA GLN A 79 28.35 4.11 14.28
C GLN A 79 29.88 4.00 14.32
N LYS A 80 30.38 3.72 15.52
CA LYS A 80 31.80 3.42 15.73
C LYS A 80 32.27 2.27 14.83
N THR A 81 33.54 2.32 14.48
CA THR A 81 34.28 1.26 13.80
C THR A 81 35.26 0.62 14.79
N GLU A 82 36.03 -0.38 14.35
CA GLU A 82 37.08 -0.98 15.20
C GLU A 82 38.17 0.02 15.59
N ASN A 83 38.34 1.10 14.81
CA ASN A 83 39.43 2.07 14.97
C ASN A 83 38.96 3.50 15.30
N HIS A 84 37.65 3.77 15.34
CA HIS A 84 37.07 5.06 15.73
C HIS A 84 35.85 4.87 16.63
N ASP A 85 35.97 5.26 17.91
CA ASP A 85 34.94 5.06 18.95
C ASP A 85 33.84 6.15 18.99
N GLY A 86 33.98 7.24 18.22
CA GLY A 86 33.08 8.41 18.27
C GLY A 86 32.02 8.45 17.16
N GLU A 87 31.19 9.48 17.16
CA GLU A 87 30.27 9.76 16.05
C GLU A 87 31.04 10.05 14.76
N TYR A 88 30.50 9.61 13.61
CA TYR A 88 31.18 9.73 12.31
C TYR A 88 31.42 11.19 11.88
N PHE A 89 30.48 12.10 12.18
CA PHE A 89 30.51 13.47 11.68
C PHE A 89 31.41 14.43 12.48
N GLU A 90 31.65 14.16 13.76
CA GLU A 90 32.39 15.07 14.65
C GLU A 90 33.81 15.45 14.13
N PRO A 91 34.63 14.53 13.58
CA PRO A 91 35.92 14.90 12.98
C PRO A 91 35.78 15.85 11.79
N PHE A 92 34.75 15.67 10.97
CA PHE A 92 34.49 16.47 9.77
C PHE A 92 34.03 17.90 10.11
N GLU A 93 33.22 18.06 11.16
CA GLU A 93 32.80 19.38 11.65
C GLU A 93 33.99 20.23 12.10
N LYS A 94 34.96 19.61 12.79
CA LYS A 94 36.17 20.30 13.30
C LYS A 94 37.05 20.86 12.19
N VAL A 95 37.00 20.28 10.98
CA VAL A 95 37.78 20.73 9.82
C VAL A 95 36.95 21.57 8.84
N GLY A 96 35.69 21.89 9.17
CA GLY A 96 34.83 22.72 8.34
C GLY A 96 34.37 22.02 7.05
N ALA A 97 34.21 20.70 7.09
CA ALA A 97 33.62 19.97 5.97
C ALA A 97 32.16 20.37 5.74
N THR A 98 31.71 20.29 4.50
CA THR A 98 30.34 20.59 4.08
C THR A 98 29.73 19.41 3.36
N ASP A 99 28.41 19.45 3.12
CA ASP A 99 27.69 18.43 2.37
C ASP A 99 27.95 17.00 2.90
N MET A 100 28.13 16.84 4.22
CA MET A 100 28.35 15.53 4.83
C MET A 100 27.01 14.82 5.04
N ASN A 101 26.82 13.66 4.41
CA ASN A 101 25.62 12.85 4.62
C ASN A 101 25.77 11.41 4.10
N GLY A 102 24.76 10.59 4.38
CA GLY A 102 24.51 9.26 3.80
C GLY A 102 23.08 9.19 3.30
N THR A 103 22.84 8.41 2.24
CA THR A 103 21.47 8.13 1.79
C THR A 103 21.37 6.72 1.22
N THR A 104 20.24 6.09 1.45
CA THR A 104 19.85 4.83 0.80
C THR A 104 18.66 5.07 -0.12
N TRP A 105 18.69 4.42 -1.28
CA TRP A 105 17.55 4.37 -2.20
C TRP A 105 17.30 2.94 -2.68
N LEU A 106 16.40 2.78 -3.65
CA LEU A 106 16.07 1.48 -4.21
C LEU A 106 17.30 0.78 -4.82
N ASP A 107 18.19 1.52 -5.50
CA ASP A 107 19.28 0.95 -6.29
C ASP A 107 20.68 1.12 -5.69
N ARG A 108 20.84 1.97 -4.67
CA ARG A 108 22.16 2.32 -4.11
C ARG A 108 22.11 2.70 -2.65
N THR A 109 23.29 2.65 -2.03
CA THR A 109 23.61 3.28 -0.76
C THR A 109 24.87 4.10 -0.96
N ASN A 110 24.89 5.36 -0.54
CA ASN A 110 26.06 6.21 -0.72
C ASN A 110 26.28 7.13 0.47
N TYR A 111 27.49 7.67 0.50
CA TYR A 111 27.92 8.62 1.50
C TYR A 111 28.87 9.61 0.87
N PHE A 112 28.85 10.83 1.35
CA PHE A 112 29.60 11.90 0.72
C PHE A 112 29.89 13.03 1.69
N GLN A 113 30.98 13.73 1.41
CA GLN A 113 31.44 14.91 2.14
C GLN A 113 32.32 15.76 1.23
N THR A 114 32.31 17.06 1.44
CA THR A 114 33.26 18.00 0.84
C THR A 114 34.21 18.51 1.92
N VAL A 115 35.50 18.26 1.76
CA VAL A 115 36.52 18.61 2.76
C VAL A 115 37.53 19.62 2.21
N PRO A 116 38.16 20.46 3.04
CA PRO A 116 39.37 21.16 2.63
C PRO A 116 40.44 20.17 2.16
N LYS A 117 41.25 20.55 1.17
CA LYS A 117 42.31 19.69 0.61
C LYS A 117 43.24 19.10 1.67
N THR A 118 43.50 19.85 2.75
CA THR A 118 44.34 19.43 3.88
C THR A 118 43.72 18.32 4.74
N ALA A 119 42.42 18.08 4.60
CA ALA A 119 41.67 17.05 5.34
C ALA A 119 41.32 15.83 4.47
N LEU A 120 41.85 15.72 3.25
CA LEU A 120 41.61 14.56 2.38
C LEU A 120 42.03 13.24 3.03
N ASP A 121 43.18 13.22 3.72
CA ASP A 121 43.67 12.01 4.38
C ASP A 121 42.75 11.54 5.50
N MET A 122 42.13 12.49 6.23
CA MET A 122 41.09 12.19 7.22
C MET A 122 39.86 11.59 6.54
N ALA A 123 39.39 12.19 5.45
CA ALA A 123 38.24 11.69 4.71
C ALA A 123 38.48 10.27 4.18
N LEU A 124 39.59 10.03 3.48
CA LEU A 124 39.92 8.71 2.95
C LEU A 124 40.08 7.67 4.04
N TRP A 125 40.69 8.04 5.18
CA TRP A 125 40.82 7.14 6.33
C TRP A 125 39.45 6.76 6.91
N MET A 126 38.59 7.74 7.22
CA MET A 126 37.25 7.49 7.78
C MET A 126 36.39 6.62 6.85
N GLU A 127 36.46 6.89 5.54
CA GLU A 127 35.77 6.13 4.50
C GLU A 127 36.27 4.69 4.37
N SER A 128 37.60 4.50 4.37
CA SER A 128 38.19 3.17 4.33
C SER A 128 37.87 2.38 5.60
N ASP A 129 37.84 3.05 6.75
CA ASP A 129 37.70 2.39 8.03
C ASP A 129 36.29 1.81 8.21
N ARG A 130 35.23 2.56 7.87
CA ARG A 130 33.88 1.99 7.88
C ARG A 130 33.63 0.95 6.77
N MET A 131 34.42 0.96 5.70
CA MET A 131 34.32 -0.05 4.63
C MET A 131 35.05 -1.35 5.00
N GLY A 132 36.20 -1.27 5.67
CA GLY A 132 37.06 -2.42 5.97
C GLY A 132 36.94 -2.95 7.40
N HIS A 133 36.55 -2.09 8.35
CA HIS A 133 36.72 -2.30 9.80
C HIS A 133 35.47 -1.95 10.63
N LEU A 134 34.29 -2.01 10.02
CA LEU A 134 33.03 -1.77 10.75
C LEU A 134 32.57 -3.00 11.53
N LEU A 135 32.69 -4.20 10.94
CA LEU A 135 31.97 -5.38 11.43
C LEU A 135 32.34 -5.83 12.85
N GLY A 136 33.58 -5.66 13.28
CA GLY A 136 33.99 -6.01 14.65
C GLY A 136 33.44 -5.05 15.71
N ALA A 137 33.00 -3.86 15.31
CA ALA A 137 32.46 -2.85 16.23
C ALA A 137 30.94 -2.88 16.36
N ILE A 138 30.23 -3.52 15.42
CA ILE A 138 28.76 -3.70 15.50
C ILE A 138 28.44 -4.82 16.49
N ASP A 139 27.80 -4.43 17.59
CA ASP A 139 27.23 -5.34 18.59
C ASP A 139 25.70 -5.25 18.64
N GLN A 140 25.09 -6.07 19.51
CA GLN A 140 23.63 -6.10 19.66
C GLN A 140 23.06 -4.77 20.17
N ALA A 141 23.80 -4.03 20.99
CA ALA A 141 23.31 -2.77 21.55
C ALA A 141 23.22 -1.70 20.46
N ALA A 142 24.26 -1.59 19.61
CA ALA A 142 24.24 -0.69 18.45
C ALA A 142 23.11 -1.06 17.47
N LEU A 143 22.88 -2.35 17.23
CA LEU A 143 21.78 -2.82 16.39
C LEU A 143 20.39 -2.47 16.98
N ASP A 144 20.18 -2.72 18.27
CA ASP A 144 18.90 -2.43 18.93
C ASP A 144 18.59 -0.93 18.93
N GLU A 145 19.61 -0.10 19.14
CA GLU A 145 19.52 1.35 19.04
C GLU A 145 19.11 1.78 17.63
N GLN A 146 19.84 1.35 16.59
CA GLN A 146 19.56 1.77 15.22
C GLN A 146 18.22 1.24 14.69
N ARG A 147 17.81 0.02 15.08
CA ARG A 147 16.44 -0.45 14.85
C ARG A 147 15.40 0.47 15.48
N GLY A 148 15.66 0.96 16.70
CA GLY A 148 14.81 1.93 17.38
C GLY A 148 14.67 3.24 16.61
N VAL A 149 15.79 3.78 16.14
CA VAL A 149 15.86 5.03 15.34
C VAL A 149 15.09 4.87 14.03
N VAL A 150 15.42 3.88 13.20
CA VAL A 150 14.79 3.66 11.88
C VAL A 150 13.28 3.41 12.02
N LYS A 151 12.86 2.64 13.02
CA LYS A 151 11.42 2.43 13.30
C LYS A 151 10.72 3.72 13.71
N ASN A 152 11.40 4.62 14.41
CA ASN A 152 10.85 5.92 14.77
C ASN A 152 10.75 6.84 13.54
N GLU A 153 11.74 6.82 12.66
CA GLU A 153 11.70 7.54 11.38
C GLU A 153 10.57 7.06 10.49
N LYS A 154 10.36 5.74 10.36
CA LYS A 154 9.20 5.20 9.64
C LYS A 154 7.89 5.74 10.21
N ARG A 155 7.71 5.74 11.54
CA ARG A 155 6.52 6.31 12.18
C ARG A 155 6.39 7.81 11.92
N GLN A 156 7.49 8.56 11.97
CA GLN A 156 7.48 10.00 11.68
C GLN A 156 7.06 10.26 10.24
N GLY A 157 7.63 9.55 9.27
CA GLY A 157 7.29 9.64 7.86
C GLY A 157 5.83 9.27 7.58
N GLU A 158 5.36 8.14 8.11
CA GLU A 158 3.97 7.69 7.94
C GLU A 158 2.95 8.61 8.61
N ASN A 159 3.33 9.36 9.65
CA ASN A 159 2.46 10.32 10.31
C ASN A 159 2.43 11.70 9.61
N GLN A 160 3.25 11.93 8.58
CA GLN A 160 3.15 13.11 7.73
C GLN A 160 1.90 13.01 6.83
N PRO A 161 1.29 14.15 6.44
CA PRO A 161 0.25 14.16 5.41
C PRO A 161 0.69 13.40 4.16
N TYR A 162 -0.13 12.44 3.71
CA TYR A 162 0.17 11.59 2.54
C TYR A 162 1.38 10.67 2.71
N GLY A 163 1.91 10.51 3.93
CA GLY A 163 3.17 9.78 4.19
C GLY A 163 3.15 8.29 3.83
N ARG A 164 1.97 7.70 3.63
CA ARG A 164 1.78 6.30 3.24
C ARG A 164 1.44 6.09 1.77
N VAL A 165 1.40 7.17 0.98
CA VAL A 165 1.02 7.10 -0.44
C VAL A 165 2.05 6.31 -1.25
N MET A 166 3.34 6.55 -1.04
CA MET A 166 4.39 5.87 -1.81
C MET A 166 4.41 4.36 -1.57
N GLU A 167 4.25 3.91 -0.33
CA GLU A 167 4.10 2.50 0.01
C GLU A 167 2.94 1.84 -0.75
N ALA A 168 1.77 2.50 -0.79
CA ALA A 168 0.61 2.00 -1.52
C ALA A 168 0.89 1.96 -3.03
N LEU A 169 1.48 3.02 -3.59
CA LEU A 169 1.80 3.10 -5.02
C LEU A 169 2.83 2.04 -5.44
N GLN A 170 3.92 1.83 -4.69
CA GLN A 170 4.91 0.80 -5.01
C GLN A 170 4.33 -0.62 -4.95
N LYS A 171 3.53 -0.92 -3.91
CA LYS A 171 2.82 -2.19 -3.79
C LYS A 171 1.84 -2.43 -4.93
N ALA A 172 1.18 -1.38 -5.41
CA ALA A 172 0.26 -1.48 -6.53
C ALA A 172 0.98 -1.60 -7.87
N SER A 173 2.11 -0.88 -8.04
CA SER A 173 2.88 -0.79 -9.28
C SER A 173 3.60 -2.10 -9.64
N PHE A 174 4.21 -2.78 -8.67
CA PHE A 174 5.08 -3.92 -8.93
C PHE A 174 4.52 -5.23 -8.37
N PRO A 175 4.51 -6.36 -9.10
CA PRO A 175 3.94 -7.62 -8.64
C PRO A 175 4.71 -8.23 -7.46
N GLU A 176 4.12 -9.19 -6.76
CA GLU A 176 4.79 -9.93 -5.69
C GLU A 176 6.11 -10.56 -6.19
N GLY A 177 7.16 -10.47 -5.38
CA GLY A 177 8.52 -10.88 -5.73
C GLY A 177 9.33 -9.83 -6.49
N HIS A 178 8.73 -8.75 -6.98
CA HIS A 178 9.47 -7.67 -7.62
C HIS A 178 10.20 -6.80 -6.56
N PRO A 179 11.52 -6.51 -6.74
CA PRO A 179 12.33 -5.78 -5.75
C PRO A 179 11.84 -4.38 -5.37
N TYR A 180 11.26 -3.64 -6.31
CA TYR A 180 10.72 -2.29 -6.05
C TYR A 180 9.32 -2.25 -5.40
N ARG A 181 8.80 -3.40 -4.93
CA ARG A 181 7.46 -3.48 -4.34
C ARG A 181 7.38 -2.88 -2.92
N TRP A 182 8.51 -2.64 -2.27
CA TRP A 182 8.56 -2.08 -0.91
C TRP A 182 9.48 -0.85 -0.83
N GLU A 183 9.15 0.01 0.14
CA GLU A 183 9.93 1.22 0.39
C GLU A 183 11.28 0.88 1.02
N THR A 184 12.26 1.74 0.76
CA THR A 184 13.62 1.62 1.30
C THR A 184 13.68 1.58 2.83
N ILE A 185 12.72 2.21 3.52
CA ILE A 185 12.62 2.19 4.98
C ILE A 185 12.24 0.80 5.54
N GLY A 186 11.66 -0.08 4.71
CA GLY A 186 11.24 -1.42 5.10
C GLY A 186 9.99 -1.50 5.96
N SER A 187 9.73 -2.71 6.49
CA SER A 187 8.57 -3.01 7.32
C SER A 187 8.91 -2.98 8.82
N MET A 188 7.93 -2.62 9.65
CA MET A 188 8.10 -2.64 11.11
C MET A 188 8.41 -4.03 11.66
N GLU A 189 7.90 -5.07 10.99
CA GLU A 189 8.10 -6.48 11.36
C GLU A 189 9.54 -6.90 11.07
N ASP A 190 10.02 -6.66 9.84
CA ASP A 190 11.35 -7.07 9.41
C ASP A 190 12.44 -6.31 10.19
N LEU A 191 12.28 -5.00 10.39
CA LEU A 191 13.16 -4.21 11.25
C LEU A 191 13.16 -4.73 12.70
N SER A 192 12.05 -5.31 13.17
CA SER A 192 11.97 -5.92 14.50
C SER A 192 12.55 -7.34 14.56
N ALA A 193 12.65 -8.02 13.43
CA ALA A 193 13.21 -9.37 13.31
C ALA A 193 14.71 -9.37 13.00
N ALA A 194 15.25 -8.30 12.42
CA ALA A 194 16.65 -8.18 12.02
C ALA A 194 17.63 -8.57 13.14
N SER A 195 18.46 -9.57 12.87
CA SER A 195 19.47 -10.08 13.80
C SER A 195 20.88 -9.57 13.47
N LEU A 196 21.80 -9.69 14.42
CA LEU A 196 23.21 -9.32 14.21
C LEU A 196 23.86 -10.14 13.10
N ASP A 197 23.47 -11.41 12.95
CA ASP A 197 23.98 -12.28 11.89
C ASP A 197 23.50 -11.83 10.51
N ASP A 198 22.24 -11.39 10.39
CA ASP A 198 21.70 -10.86 9.13
C ASP A 198 22.45 -9.59 8.70
N VAL A 199 22.72 -8.70 9.65
CA VAL A 199 23.48 -7.45 9.43
C VAL A 199 24.90 -7.78 8.98
N LYS A 200 25.58 -8.71 9.65
CA LYS A 200 26.93 -9.15 9.27
C LYS A 200 26.94 -9.83 7.89
N ALA A 201 25.93 -10.63 7.57
CA ALA A 201 25.80 -11.25 6.26
C ALA A 201 25.57 -10.22 5.16
N TRP A 202 24.74 -9.20 5.41
CA TRP A 202 24.49 -8.10 4.48
C TRP A 202 25.78 -7.34 4.15
N PHE A 203 26.55 -6.93 5.14
CA PHE A 203 27.83 -6.25 4.92
C PHE A 203 28.80 -7.09 4.08
N ASN A 204 29.04 -8.33 4.50
CA ASN A 204 29.98 -9.23 3.82
C ASN A 204 29.58 -9.52 2.37
N THR A 205 28.29 -9.41 2.05
CA THR A 205 27.77 -9.59 0.70
C THR A 205 28.01 -8.34 -0.14
N TYR A 206 27.64 -7.15 0.36
CA TYR A 206 27.47 -5.97 -0.50
C TYR A 206 28.51 -4.86 -0.33
N TYR A 207 29.26 -4.81 0.77
CA TYR A 207 30.15 -3.68 1.10
C TYR A 207 31.64 -3.93 0.77
N GLY A 208 31.93 -4.91 -0.09
CA GLY A 208 33.28 -5.15 -0.60
C GLY A 208 33.73 -4.15 -1.66
N ALA A 209 35.05 -4.00 -1.83
CA ALA A 209 35.67 -3.01 -2.71
C ALA A 209 35.21 -3.11 -4.18
N ALA A 210 34.97 -4.31 -4.70
CA ALA A 210 34.54 -4.52 -6.09
C ALA A 210 33.08 -4.09 -6.36
N ASN A 211 32.27 -3.85 -5.32
CA ASN A 211 30.91 -3.35 -5.44
C ASN A 211 30.79 -1.83 -5.22
N ALA A 212 31.93 -1.14 -5.10
CA ALA A 212 31.98 0.28 -4.75
C ALA A 212 32.63 1.16 -5.82
N THR A 213 32.19 2.41 -5.87
CA THR A 213 32.78 3.49 -6.66
C THR A 213 33.11 4.67 -5.76
N LEU A 214 34.39 5.05 -5.74
CA LEU A 214 34.88 6.26 -5.08
C LEU A 214 35.10 7.37 -6.11
N VAL A 215 34.48 8.52 -5.89
CA VAL A 215 34.72 9.72 -6.70
C VAL A 215 35.41 10.79 -5.87
N LEU A 216 36.53 11.31 -6.39
CA LEU A 216 37.27 12.44 -5.84
C LEU A 216 37.18 13.61 -6.83
N ALA A 217 36.41 14.65 -6.50
CA ALA A 217 36.25 15.82 -7.36
C ALA A 217 36.69 17.10 -6.65
N GLY A 218 37.65 17.84 -7.21
CA GLY A 218 38.17 19.08 -6.62
C GLY A 218 39.67 19.27 -6.81
N ASP A 219 40.34 19.95 -5.89
CA ASP A 219 41.76 20.31 -6.01
C ASP A 219 42.70 19.12 -5.71
N ILE A 220 42.65 18.11 -6.58
CA ILE A 220 43.43 16.88 -6.53
C ILE A 220 43.78 16.38 -7.93
N ASP A 221 45.03 15.96 -8.12
CA ASP A 221 45.47 15.28 -9.34
C ASP A 221 45.39 13.74 -9.20
N VAL A 222 45.37 13.06 -10.34
CA VAL A 222 45.16 11.61 -10.42
C VAL A 222 46.31 10.80 -9.81
N ALA A 223 47.54 11.29 -9.88
CA ALA A 223 48.69 10.61 -9.30
C ALA A 223 48.60 10.61 -7.78
N THR A 224 48.27 11.77 -7.19
CA THR A 224 48.01 11.93 -5.75
C THR A 224 46.81 11.08 -5.31
N ALA A 225 45.71 11.13 -6.06
CA ALA A 225 44.52 10.32 -5.79
C ALA A 225 44.85 8.82 -5.76
N ARG A 226 45.53 8.32 -6.79
CA ARG A 226 45.92 6.91 -6.89
C ARG A 226 46.78 6.46 -5.72
N ALA A 227 47.79 7.25 -5.35
CA ALA A 227 48.69 6.90 -4.25
C ALA A 227 47.92 6.82 -2.91
N LYS A 228 47.06 7.81 -2.62
CA LYS A 228 46.29 7.85 -1.38
C LYS A 228 45.21 6.76 -1.34
N VAL A 229 44.47 6.57 -2.42
CA VAL A 229 43.41 5.54 -2.47
C VAL A 229 44.01 4.13 -2.37
N GLN A 230 45.17 3.88 -3.00
CA GLN A 230 45.91 2.63 -2.80
C GLN A 230 46.36 2.43 -1.35
N GLN A 231 46.79 3.50 -0.67
CA GLN A 231 47.21 3.44 0.73
C GLN A 231 46.06 3.12 1.68
N TYR A 232 44.88 3.73 1.49
CA TYR A 232 43.76 3.62 2.43
C TYR A 232 42.81 2.47 2.11
N PHE A 233 42.61 2.12 0.84
CA PHE A 233 41.62 1.10 0.44
C PHE A 233 42.26 -0.17 -0.11
N GLY A 234 43.57 -0.20 -0.36
CA GLY A 234 44.21 -1.26 -1.13
C GLY A 234 44.22 -2.64 -0.46
N ASP A 235 44.05 -2.70 0.85
CA ASP A 235 43.99 -3.94 1.65
C ASP A 235 42.55 -4.40 1.95
N ILE A 236 41.54 -3.59 1.60
CA ILE A 236 40.13 -3.95 1.78
C ILE A 236 39.76 -5.04 0.76
N PRO A 237 39.13 -6.16 1.18
CA PRO A 237 38.73 -7.23 0.27
C PRO A 237 37.71 -6.78 -0.79
N ALA A 238 37.77 -7.43 -1.96
CA ALA A 238 36.85 -7.20 -3.08
C ALA A 238 35.37 -7.45 -2.74
N GLY A 239 35.09 -8.38 -1.81
CA GLY A 239 33.76 -8.95 -1.61
C GLY A 239 33.44 -10.07 -2.61
N PRO A 240 32.35 -10.81 -2.41
CA PRO A 240 31.93 -11.87 -3.33
C PRO A 240 31.36 -11.28 -4.63
N PRO A 241 31.39 -12.03 -5.75
CA PRO A 241 30.67 -11.64 -6.95
C PRO A 241 29.15 -11.62 -6.69
N LEU A 242 28.47 -10.58 -7.17
CA LEU A 242 27.03 -10.39 -6.97
C LEU A 242 26.23 -10.82 -8.20
N THR A 243 25.14 -11.53 -7.98
CA THR A 243 24.11 -11.76 -9.00
C THR A 243 23.14 -10.59 -9.00
N ARG A 244 22.82 -10.06 -10.18
CA ARG A 244 21.94 -8.91 -10.34
C ARG A 244 20.86 -9.19 -11.36
N LEU A 245 19.65 -8.72 -11.05
CA LEU A 245 18.59 -8.64 -12.04
C LEU A 245 18.88 -7.44 -12.95
N GLU A 246 18.81 -7.61 -14.27
CA GLU A 246 19.15 -6.54 -15.21
C GLU A 246 17.93 -5.68 -15.60
N SER A 247 16.77 -6.29 -15.80
CA SER A 247 15.54 -5.57 -16.14
C SER A 247 14.32 -6.37 -15.74
N TRP A 248 13.30 -5.68 -15.23
CA TRP A 248 11.95 -6.21 -15.02
C TRP A 248 10.93 -5.08 -14.98
N VAL A 249 10.66 -4.44 -16.13
CA VAL A 249 9.74 -3.28 -16.23
C VAL A 249 8.38 -3.50 -15.55
N ALA A 250 7.87 -4.73 -15.57
CA ALA A 250 6.56 -5.10 -15.03
C ALA A 250 5.45 -4.16 -15.53
N ALA A 251 5.43 -3.88 -16.85
CA ALA A 251 4.45 -2.99 -17.46
C ALA A 251 3.02 -3.46 -17.18
N ARG A 252 2.15 -2.52 -16.78
CA ARG A 252 0.77 -2.83 -16.40
C ARG A 252 -0.08 -3.09 -17.64
N THR A 253 -0.85 -4.17 -17.63
CA THR A 253 -1.72 -4.54 -18.77
C THR A 253 -3.15 -3.98 -18.66
N SER A 254 -3.54 -3.46 -17.50
CA SER A 254 -4.85 -2.88 -17.25
C SER A 254 -4.78 -1.82 -16.15
N SER A 255 -5.69 -0.84 -16.22
CA SER A 255 -5.79 0.16 -15.17
C SER A 255 -6.46 -0.40 -13.92
N THR A 256 -5.94 -0.07 -12.74
CA THR A 256 -6.57 -0.42 -11.46
C THR A 256 -6.77 0.82 -10.59
N ARG A 257 -7.60 0.68 -9.55
CA ARG A 257 -7.99 1.80 -8.68
C ARG A 257 -8.00 1.39 -7.21
N GLU A 258 -7.57 2.30 -6.36
CA GLU A 258 -7.63 2.17 -4.91
C GLU A 258 -8.12 3.47 -4.26
N VAL A 259 -8.81 3.35 -3.12
CA VAL A 259 -9.16 4.46 -2.26
C VAL A 259 -8.49 4.25 -0.91
N MET A 260 -7.63 5.18 -0.53
CA MET A 260 -7.01 5.27 0.79
C MET A 260 -7.64 6.42 1.57
N TYR A 261 -7.75 6.28 2.89
CA TYR A 261 -8.13 7.37 3.78
C TYR A 261 -6.92 7.86 4.57
N ASP A 262 -6.80 9.16 4.76
CA ASP A 262 -5.74 9.78 5.57
C ASP A 262 -6.25 10.98 6.39
N ARG A 263 -5.53 11.34 7.46
CA ARG A 263 -5.81 12.51 8.31
C ARG A 263 -5.28 13.80 7.66
N VAL A 264 -5.81 14.11 6.49
CA VAL A 264 -5.41 15.26 5.67
C VAL A 264 -6.58 16.19 5.42
N ALA A 265 -6.29 17.47 5.18
CA ALA A 265 -7.32 18.48 4.94
C ALA A 265 -7.97 18.40 3.55
N GLN A 266 -7.24 17.88 2.56
CA GLN A 266 -7.64 17.86 1.15
C GLN A 266 -7.45 16.46 0.56
N ALA A 267 -8.31 16.10 -0.38
CA ALA A 267 -8.13 14.85 -1.13
C ALA A 267 -6.97 14.99 -2.12
N ARG A 268 -6.25 13.89 -2.37
CA ARG A 268 -5.20 13.81 -3.39
C ARG A 268 -5.51 12.69 -4.36
N LEU A 269 -5.34 12.96 -5.65
CA LEU A 269 -5.38 11.97 -6.70
C LEU A 269 -3.95 11.69 -7.16
N ASN A 270 -3.57 10.42 -7.23
CA ASN A 270 -2.29 9.98 -7.79
C ASN A 270 -2.57 8.98 -8.92
N LYS A 271 -1.84 9.10 -10.03
CA LYS A 271 -1.80 8.11 -11.11
C LYS A 271 -0.36 7.71 -11.33
N VAL A 272 -0.09 6.41 -11.41
CA VAL A 272 1.25 5.88 -11.65
C VAL A 272 1.27 4.87 -12.79
N TRP A 273 2.32 4.91 -13.62
CA TRP A 273 2.63 3.96 -14.68
C TRP A 273 4.02 3.39 -14.48
N ASN A 274 4.24 2.13 -14.86
CA ASN A 274 5.60 1.58 -14.97
C ASN A 274 6.10 1.80 -16.40
N TYR A 275 7.35 2.21 -16.54
CA TYR A 275 7.99 2.42 -17.85
C TYR A 275 9.43 1.92 -17.85
N ALA A 276 10.08 2.05 -19.03
CA ALA A 276 11.44 1.59 -19.29
C ALA A 276 12.43 1.90 -18.17
N GLU A 277 13.37 0.97 -17.99
CA GLU A 277 14.53 1.11 -17.13
C GLU A 277 15.43 2.29 -17.53
N ARG A 278 16.28 2.69 -16.58
CA ARG A 278 17.35 3.69 -16.75
C ARG A 278 18.24 3.38 -17.97
N GLY A 279 18.85 4.42 -18.52
CA GLY A 279 19.81 4.31 -19.64
C GLY A 279 19.14 4.23 -21.02
N THR A 280 17.87 3.83 -21.07
CA THR A 280 17.09 3.75 -22.32
C THR A 280 16.68 5.14 -22.83
N PRO A 281 16.51 5.31 -24.17
CA PRO A 281 15.97 6.55 -24.73
C PRO A 281 14.60 6.92 -24.19
N ASP A 282 13.78 5.92 -23.90
CA ASP A 282 12.45 6.13 -23.35
C ASP A 282 12.50 6.76 -21.97
N ALA A 283 13.48 6.41 -21.12
CA ALA A 283 13.60 7.03 -19.81
C ALA A 283 13.86 8.53 -19.87
N ASP A 284 14.73 8.97 -20.78
CA ASP A 284 14.98 10.38 -21.04
C ASP A 284 13.75 11.09 -21.63
N TYR A 285 13.07 10.46 -22.59
CA TYR A 285 11.88 11.06 -23.20
C TYR A 285 10.69 11.15 -22.24
N MET A 286 10.61 10.26 -21.25
CA MET A 286 9.60 10.32 -20.20
C MET A 286 9.88 11.44 -19.18
N GLU A 287 11.14 11.76 -18.87
CA GLU A 287 11.50 12.99 -18.12
C GLU A 287 11.04 14.24 -18.88
N MET A 288 11.28 14.30 -20.18
CA MET A 288 10.80 15.40 -21.02
C MET A 288 9.27 15.50 -21.02
N ALA A 289 8.56 14.37 -21.11
CA ALA A 289 7.10 14.33 -21.04
C ALA A 289 6.57 14.81 -19.68
N ALA A 290 7.19 14.39 -18.57
CA ALA A 290 6.85 14.83 -17.22
C ALA A 290 7.00 16.35 -17.07
N ARG A 291 8.13 16.90 -17.52
CA ARG A 291 8.42 18.34 -17.46
C ARG A 291 7.32 19.15 -18.14
N ILE A 292 6.88 18.71 -19.32
CA ILE A 292 5.84 19.41 -20.11
C ILE A 292 4.45 19.22 -19.51
N LEU A 293 4.13 18.02 -19.01
CA LEU A 293 2.83 17.73 -18.44
C LEU A 293 2.64 18.42 -17.08
N GLY A 294 3.63 18.39 -16.18
CA GLY A 294 3.46 18.84 -14.81
C GLY A 294 4.68 19.45 -14.13
N GLY A 295 5.76 19.77 -14.85
CA GLY A 295 7.04 20.20 -14.27
C GLY A 295 7.11 21.64 -13.75
N GLY A 296 5.98 22.37 -13.67
CA GLY A 296 5.96 23.72 -13.13
C GLY A 296 4.76 24.55 -13.57
N LYS A 297 4.83 25.88 -13.36
CA LYS A 297 3.73 26.80 -13.66
C LYS A 297 3.39 26.96 -15.15
N THR A 298 4.33 26.59 -16.02
CA THR A 298 4.20 26.62 -17.48
C THR A 298 3.81 25.26 -18.06
N SER A 299 3.53 24.27 -17.22
CA SER A 299 3.12 22.93 -17.63
C SER A 299 1.62 22.85 -17.90
N ARG A 300 1.21 21.90 -18.76
CA ARG A 300 -0.18 21.76 -19.20
C ARG A 300 -1.14 21.51 -18.04
N LEU A 301 -0.78 20.61 -17.12
CA LEU A 301 -1.63 20.28 -15.98
C LEU A 301 -1.77 21.47 -15.04
N TYR A 302 -0.69 22.20 -14.76
CA TYR A 302 -0.78 23.40 -13.92
C TYR A 302 -1.68 24.47 -14.56
N GLU A 303 -1.44 24.78 -15.84
CA GLU A 303 -2.23 25.77 -16.59
C GLU A 303 -3.72 25.41 -16.54
N ARG A 304 -4.05 24.15 -16.82
CA ARG A 304 -5.44 23.68 -16.86
C ARG A 304 -6.05 23.60 -15.46
N LEU A 305 -5.48 22.80 -14.56
CA LEU A 305 -6.13 22.45 -13.29
C LEU A 305 -6.07 23.57 -12.25
N VAL A 306 -4.92 24.26 -12.16
CA VAL A 306 -4.67 25.25 -11.09
C VAL A 306 -5.00 26.66 -11.54
N TYR A 307 -4.52 27.05 -12.73
CA TYR A 307 -4.66 28.43 -13.19
C TYR A 307 -6.02 28.73 -13.84
N ARG A 308 -6.42 27.94 -14.85
CA ARG A 308 -7.64 28.19 -15.64
C ARG A 308 -8.90 27.72 -14.93
N ASP A 309 -8.94 26.46 -14.53
CA ASP A 309 -10.16 25.85 -13.98
C ASP A 309 -10.27 26.02 -12.48
N GLN A 310 -9.13 26.21 -11.83
CA GLN A 310 -9.02 26.38 -10.39
C GLN A 310 -9.69 25.22 -9.63
N ILE A 311 -9.54 23.99 -10.13
CA ILE A 311 -10.11 22.75 -9.57
C ILE A 311 -9.11 21.96 -8.72
N ALA A 312 -7.82 22.31 -8.79
CA ALA A 312 -6.76 21.78 -7.95
C ALA A 312 -5.94 22.93 -7.34
N ASP A 313 -5.42 22.72 -6.13
CA ASP A 313 -4.53 23.69 -5.47
C ASP A 313 -3.04 23.43 -5.83
N ARG A 314 -2.72 22.17 -6.17
CA ARG A 314 -1.42 21.73 -6.65
C ARG A 314 -1.58 20.61 -7.65
N THR A 315 -0.69 20.55 -8.63
CA THR A 315 -0.53 19.38 -9.50
C THR A 315 0.93 19.26 -9.94
N GLY A 316 1.34 18.05 -10.28
CA GLY A 316 2.68 17.78 -10.79
C GLY A 316 2.72 16.48 -11.59
N ALA A 317 3.76 16.34 -12.41
CA ALA A 317 4.12 15.11 -13.07
C ALA A 317 5.63 14.96 -13.00
N TYR A 318 6.12 13.78 -12.65
CA TYR A 318 7.54 13.50 -12.49
C TYR A 318 7.82 12.00 -12.71
N PRO A 319 8.98 11.65 -13.26
CA PRO A 319 9.43 10.28 -13.25
C PRO A 319 10.20 9.94 -11.97
N GLN A 320 10.29 8.64 -11.71
CA GLN A 320 11.25 8.02 -10.83
C GLN A 320 12.01 7.01 -11.68
N VAL A 321 13.18 7.41 -12.17
CA VAL A 321 14.05 6.60 -13.04
C VAL A 321 14.83 5.60 -12.19
N LEU A 322 14.75 4.31 -12.52
CA LEU A 322 15.36 3.22 -11.74
C LEU A 322 15.97 2.15 -12.66
N GLU A 323 16.89 1.33 -12.13
CA GLU A 323 17.64 0.34 -12.91
C GLU A 323 16.79 -0.80 -13.50
N LEU A 324 15.78 -1.31 -12.79
CA LEU A 324 14.99 -2.46 -13.28
C LEU A 324 13.75 -2.03 -14.07
N ALA A 325 13.16 -0.92 -13.65
CA ALA A 325 11.84 -0.45 -14.07
C ALA A 325 11.58 0.92 -13.45
N SER A 326 11.21 1.92 -14.26
CA SER A 326 10.94 3.26 -13.75
C SER A 326 9.45 3.49 -13.53
N MET A 327 9.08 4.52 -12.75
CA MET A 327 7.68 4.89 -12.51
C MET A 327 7.40 6.32 -12.93
N PHE A 328 6.28 6.56 -13.63
CA PHE A 328 5.83 7.89 -14.01
C PHE A 328 4.63 8.27 -13.15
N PHE A 329 4.70 9.42 -12.48
CA PHE A 329 3.66 9.88 -11.57
C PHE A 329 2.95 11.11 -12.15
N ILE A 330 1.63 11.17 -11.94
CA ILE A 330 0.85 12.41 -11.98
C ILE A 330 0.11 12.52 -10.65
N GLU A 331 0.19 13.67 -10.00
CA GLU A 331 -0.53 13.95 -8.77
C GLU A 331 -1.28 15.28 -8.82
N ALA A 332 -2.39 15.36 -8.09
CA ALA A 332 -3.15 16.57 -7.91
C ALA A 332 -3.82 16.64 -6.53
N ASP A 333 -3.61 17.75 -5.82
CA ASP A 333 -4.34 18.10 -4.60
C ASP A 333 -5.67 18.75 -5.00
N VAL A 334 -6.77 18.06 -4.71
CA VAL A 334 -8.12 18.44 -5.14
C VAL A 334 -8.62 19.59 -4.28
N LYS A 335 -9.06 20.67 -4.94
CA LYS A 335 -9.55 21.85 -4.25
C LYS A 335 -10.81 21.55 -3.45
N ALA A 336 -10.94 22.19 -2.29
CA ALA A 336 -12.10 22.04 -1.43
C ALA A 336 -13.42 22.31 -2.18
N GLY A 337 -14.38 21.39 -2.05
CA GLY A 337 -15.69 21.47 -2.71
C GLY A 337 -15.73 20.95 -4.15
N VAL A 338 -14.59 20.58 -4.74
CA VAL A 338 -14.52 19.97 -6.07
C VAL A 338 -14.59 18.45 -5.98
N ALA A 339 -15.33 17.82 -6.90
CA ALA A 339 -15.37 16.37 -7.00
C ALA A 339 -14.05 15.83 -7.58
N ILE A 340 -13.48 14.78 -6.96
CA ILE A 340 -12.23 14.14 -7.42
C ILE A 340 -12.33 13.73 -8.91
N ALA A 341 -13.49 13.19 -9.32
CA ALA A 341 -13.74 12.79 -10.70
C ALA A 341 -13.61 13.94 -11.72
N THR A 342 -13.90 15.19 -11.33
CA THR A 342 -13.72 16.36 -12.18
C THR A 342 -12.23 16.64 -12.43
N VAL A 343 -11.40 16.51 -11.40
CA VAL A 343 -9.95 16.67 -11.51
C VAL A 343 -9.35 15.52 -12.33
N GLU A 344 -9.74 14.29 -12.05
CA GLU A 344 -9.29 13.12 -12.81
C GLU A 344 -9.63 13.23 -14.29
N GLN A 345 -10.86 13.66 -14.62
CA GLN A 345 -11.27 13.88 -16.00
C GLN A 345 -10.36 14.91 -16.69
N ALA A 346 -10.07 16.04 -16.03
CA ALA A 346 -9.20 17.07 -16.58
C ALA A 346 -7.75 16.56 -16.82
N ILE A 347 -7.23 15.73 -15.91
CA ILE A 347 -5.93 15.06 -16.09
C ILE A 347 -5.98 14.13 -17.31
N ASN A 348 -6.98 13.26 -17.38
CA ASN A 348 -7.10 12.29 -18.47
C ASN A 348 -7.26 12.98 -19.82
N GLU A 349 -7.98 14.11 -19.89
CA GLU A 349 -8.10 14.92 -21.09
C GLU A 349 -6.77 15.54 -21.53
N GLU A 350 -5.97 16.09 -20.60
CA GLU A 350 -4.64 16.65 -20.93
C GLU A 350 -3.65 15.57 -21.34
N VAL A 351 -3.65 14.43 -20.65
CA VAL A 351 -2.83 13.27 -21.04
C VAL A 351 -3.26 12.80 -22.42
N ALA A 352 -4.56 12.62 -22.68
CA ALA A 352 -5.05 12.22 -24.00
C ALA A 352 -4.65 13.20 -25.11
N ARG A 353 -4.72 14.52 -24.86
CA ARG A 353 -4.21 15.54 -25.80
C ARG A 353 -2.71 15.41 -26.05
N PHE A 354 -1.92 15.24 -24.99
CA PHE A 354 -0.48 15.05 -25.13
C PHE A 354 -0.15 13.78 -25.92
N LEU A 355 -0.88 12.69 -25.69
CA LEU A 355 -0.71 11.46 -26.45
C LEU A 355 -1.19 11.64 -27.89
N ALA A 356 -2.25 12.39 -28.18
CA ALA A 356 -2.73 12.62 -29.54
C ALA A 356 -1.72 13.45 -30.36
N ASP A 357 -1.35 14.61 -29.84
CA ASP A 357 -0.69 15.66 -30.62
C ASP A 357 0.81 15.76 -30.32
N GLY A 358 1.22 15.33 -29.12
CA GLY A 358 2.56 15.58 -28.59
C GLY A 358 2.71 16.98 -27.98
N PRO A 359 3.94 17.32 -27.54
CA PRO A 359 4.27 18.69 -27.17
C PRO A 359 4.34 19.61 -28.40
N THR A 360 4.06 20.90 -28.21
CA THR A 360 4.43 21.93 -29.18
C THR A 360 5.95 22.09 -29.24
N ALA A 361 6.46 22.69 -30.31
CA ALA A 361 7.89 22.98 -30.44
C ALA A 361 8.41 23.90 -29.31
N GLU A 362 7.57 24.84 -28.85
CA GLU A 362 7.89 25.79 -27.78
C GLU A 362 7.92 25.12 -26.41
N GLU A 363 6.97 24.23 -26.12
CA GLU A 363 6.99 23.43 -24.89
C GLU A 363 8.22 22.53 -24.83
N LEU A 364 8.55 21.85 -25.94
CA LEU A 364 9.73 21.01 -26.03
C LEU A 364 11.02 21.83 -25.83
N GLN A 365 11.15 22.96 -26.50
CA GLN A 365 12.33 23.82 -26.36
C GLN A 365 12.50 24.33 -24.93
N ARG A 366 11.39 24.70 -24.28
CA ARG A 366 11.41 25.14 -22.88
C ARG A 366 11.87 24.04 -21.94
N ALA A 367 11.30 22.84 -22.08
CA ALA A 367 11.65 21.70 -21.25
C ALA A 367 13.13 21.28 -21.42
N LYS A 368 13.68 21.32 -22.64
CA LYS A 368 15.12 21.13 -22.88
C LYS A 368 15.97 22.14 -22.11
N ILE A 369 15.63 23.43 -22.21
CA ILE A 369 16.38 24.50 -21.53
C ILE A 369 16.29 24.34 -20.00
N GLU A 370 15.12 24.00 -19.47
CA GLU A 370 14.91 23.79 -18.03
C GLU A 370 15.76 22.64 -17.51
N ILE A 371 15.67 21.45 -18.11
CA ILE A 371 16.44 20.27 -17.70
C ILE A 371 17.95 20.55 -17.80
N LYS A 372 18.40 21.11 -18.94
CA LYS A 372 19.82 21.47 -19.12
C LYS A 372 20.30 22.47 -18.09
N SER A 373 19.49 23.48 -17.77
CA SER A 373 19.83 24.50 -16.77
C SER A 373 19.94 23.90 -15.37
N GLU A 374 19.06 22.96 -15.01
CA GLU A 374 19.12 22.27 -13.71
C GLU A 374 20.40 21.46 -13.58
N VAL A 375 20.75 20.67 -14.61
CA VAL A 375 22.00 19.90 -14.61
C VAL A 375 23.20 20.83 -14.52
N VAL A 376 23.32 21.83 -15.40
CA VAL A 376 24.48 22.75 -15.41
C VAL A 376 24.64 23.50 -14.08
N ARG A 377 23.54 23.93 -13.44
CA ARG A 377 23.59 24.57 -12.12
C ARG A 377 24.04 23.61 -11.02
N GLY A 378 23.64 22.34 -11.07
CA GLY A 378 24.14 21.31 -10.17
C GLY A 378 25.66 21.16 -10.26
N LEU A 379 26.18 21.15 -11.49
CA LEU A 379 27.61 21.00 -11.79
C LEU A 379 28.48 22.20 -11.37
N GLU A 380 27.90 23.30 -10.86
CA GLU A 380 28.68 24.38 -10.24
C GLU A 380 29.40 23.90 -8.96
N LYS A 381 28.84 22.89 -8.27
CA LYS A 381 29.42 22.31 -7.05
C LYS A 381 30.26 21.06 -7.38
N VAL A 382 31.39 20.90 -6.70
CA VAL A 382 32.21 19.67 -6.81
C VAL A 382 31.57 18.48 -6.10
N GLY A 383 30.85 18.71 -5.00
CA GLY A 383 30.27 17.69 -4.13
C GLY A 383 28.77 17.88 -3.89
N GLY A 384 28.24 17.09 -2.95
CA GLY A 384 26.79 16.95 -2.72
C GLY A 384 26.12 16.01 -3.74
N PHE A 385 24.81 15.87 -3.64
CA PHE A 385 24.03 14.91 -4.43
C PHE A 385 24.06 15.19 -5.93
N SER A 386 23.80 16.45 -6.33
CA SER A 386 23.74 16.89 -7.73
C SER A 386 25.01 17.57 -8.23
N GLY A 387 26.07 17.57 -7.40
CA GLY A 387 27.38 18.07 -7.79
C GLY A 387 28.13 17.08 -8.69
N LYS A 388 29.29 17.51 -9.16
CA LYS A 388 30.11 16.73 -10.10
C LYS A 388 30.44 15.31 -9.60
N ALA A 389 30.82 15.17 -8.32
CA ALA A 389 31.14 13.87 -7.74
C ALA A 389 29.92 12.93 -7.73
N GLY A 390 28.75 13.44 -7.36
CA GLY A 390 27.50 12.66 -7.32
C GLY A 390 27.08 12.18 -8.70
N VAL A 391 27.10 13.05 -9.70
CA VAL A 391 26.74 12.72 -11.09
C VAL A 391 27.66 11.65 -11.69
N LEU A 392 28.97 11.79 -11.52
CA LEU A 392 29.95 10.80 -12.01
C LEU A 392 29.77 9.44 -11.31
N ALA A 393 29.50 9.45 -10.00
CA ALA A 393 29.28 8.25 -9.22
C ALA A 393 27.99 7.53 -9.64
N GLU A 394 26.89 8.28 -9.77
CA GLU A 394 25.59 7.76 -10.22
C GLU A 394 25.70 7.05 -11.55
N CYS A 395 26.30 7.73 -12.53
CA CYS A 395 26.51 7.20 -13.87
C CYS A 395 27.43 5.98 -13.89
N GLN A 396 28.50 5.96 -13.10
CA GLN A 396 29.35 4.78 -13.01
C GLN A 396 28.65 3.59 -12.38
N VAL A 397 27.89 3.82 -11.31
CA VAL A 397 27.22 2.75 -10.57
C VAL A 397 26.11 2.15 -11.42
N TYR A 398 25.20 2.95 -11.94
CA TYR A 398 24.03 2.44 -12.65
C TYR A 398 24.29 2.09 -14.12
N ASP A 399 25.09 2.90 -14.82
CA ASP A 399 25.27 2.77 -16.27
C ASP A 399 26.65 2.23 -16.66
N GLY A 400 27.56 2.03 -15.70
CA GLY A 400 28.92 1.53 -15.94
C GLY A 400 29.88 2.54 -16.57
N ASP A 401 29.39 3.74 -16.92
CA ASP A 401 30.11 4.80 -17.62
C ASP A 401 29.93 6.14 -16.91
N PRO A 402 30.98 6.78 -16.33
CA PRO A 402 30.86 8.06 -15.65
C PRO A 402 30.34 9.20 -16.55
N ALA A 403 30.41 9.05 -17.87
CA ALA A 403 29.91 10.03 -18.84
C ALA A 403 28.43 9.84 -19.22
N CYS A 404 27.68 8.93 -18.58
CA CYS A 404 26.29 8.63 -18.96
C CYS A 404 25.38 9.88 -19.03
N TYR A 405 25.61 10.86 -18.16
CA TYR A 405 24.84 12.10 -18.08
C TYR A 405 24.96 12.92 -19.37
N GLN A 406 26.14 12.90 -20.02
CA GLN A 406 26.36 13.61 -21.27
C GLN A 406 25.56 12.95 -22.40
N GLN A 407 25.50 11.62 -22.41
CA GLN A 407 24.71 10.88 -23.40
C GLN A 407 23.20 11.18 -23.26
N SER A 408 22.70 11.27 -22.02
CA SER A 408 21.33 11.69 -21.74
C SER A 408 21.08 13.14 -22.17
N LEU A 409 21.96 14.08 -21.80
CA LEU A 409 21.85 15.48 -22.21
C LEU A 409 21.85 15.65 -23.74
N ASP A 410 22.74 14.97 -24.46
CA ASP A 410 22.81 15.02 -25.92
C ASP A 410 21.52 14.47 -26.55
N ARG A 411 20.97 13.39 -25.97
CA ARG A 411 19.71 12.80 -26.40
C ARG A 411 18.53 13.73 -26.17
N LEU A 412 18.47 14.38 -25.01
CA LEU A 412 17.43 15.36 -24.67
C LEU A 412 17.54 16.61 -25.55
N ASP A 413 18.75 17.12 -25.79
CA ASP A 413 19.00 18.25 -26.69
C ASP A 413 18.57 17.91 -28.13
N ALA A 414 18.80 16.67 -28.59
CA ALA A 414 18.37 16.18 -29.90
C ALA A 414 16.90 15.75 -29.98
N ALA A 415 16.17 15.67 -28.86
CA ALA A 415 14.82 15.12 -28.81
C ALA A 415 13.87 15.87 -29.74
N THR A 416 12.99 15.14 -30.42
CA THR A 416 11.94 15.69 -31.29
C THR A 416 10.57 15.54 -30.65
N VAL A 417 9.60 16.34 -31.11
CA VAL A 417 8.19 16.24 -30.68
C VAL A 417 7.66 14.81 -30.86
N ALA A 418 7.99 14.17 -31.99
CA ALA A 418 7.57 12.81 -32.29
C ALA A 418 8.14 11.80 -31.28
N GLN A 419 9.44 11.87 -30.97
CA GLN A 419 10.07 10.93 -30.02
C GLN A 419 9.45 11.04 -28.63
N VAL A 420 9.24 12.25 -28.12
CA VAL A 420 8.63 12.47 -26.80
C VAL A 420 7.18 11.97 -26.79
N ARG A 421 6.39 12.30 -27.82
CA ARG A 421 5.01 11.82 -27.96
C ARG A 421 4.97 10.30 -28.04
N ASP A 422 5.83 9.69 -28.83
CA ASP A 422 5.80 8.25 -29.10
C ASP A 422 6.26 7.44 -27.89
N ALA A 423 7.22 7.94 -27.10
CA ALA A 423 7.58 7.37 -25.81
C ALA A 423 6.42 7.45 -24.81
N ALA A 424 5.80 8.63 -24.66
CA ALA A 424 4.62 8.79 -23.81
C ALA A 424 3.46 7.89 -24.27
N ARG A 425 3.22 7.74 -25.57
CA ARG A 425 2.24 6.79 -26.13
C ARG A 425 2.55 5.35 -25.79
N ARG A 426 3.82 4.96 -25.81
CA ARG A 426 4.22 3.57 -25.53
C ARG A 426 3.89 3.18 -24.09
N TRP A 427 4.09 4.11 -23.15
CA TRP A 427 4.01 3.83 -21.71
C TRP A 427 2.73 4.31 -21.03
N LEU A 428 2.21 5.49 -21.38
CA LEU A 428 1.01 6.04 -20.72
C LEU A 428 -0.31 5.51 -21.30
N THR A 429 -0.27 4.76 -22.41
CA THR A 429 -1.43 4.01 -22.92
C THR A 429 -1.52 2.59 -22.34
N GLN A 430 -0.49 2.16 -21.60
CA GLN A 430 -0.58 0.98 -20.75
C GLN A 430 -1.54 1.24 -19.59
N GLY A 431 -1.79 0.22 -18.77
CA GLY A 431 -2.57 0.40 -17.55
C GLY A 431 -1.91 1.37 -16.59
N ASP A 432 -2.70 2.19 -15.90
CA ASP A 432 -2.25 2.99 -14.76
C ASP A 432 -2.69 2.36 -13.43
N HIS A 433 -2.14 2.83 -12.31
CA HIS A 433 -2.80 2.67 -11.03
C HIS A 433 -3.25 4.03 -10.52
N THR A 434 -4.54 4.18 -10.26
CA THR A 434 -5.13 5.39 -9.70
C THR A 434 -5.38 5.21 -8.20
N LEU A 435 -4.73 6.02 -7.37
CA LEU A 435 -4.93 6.06 -5.92
C LEU A 435 -5.60 7.38 -5.52
N GLU A 436 -6.79 7.28 -4.94
CA GLU A 436 -7.49 8.40 -4.31
C GLU A 436 -7.21 8.41 -2.80
N VAL A 437 -6.54 9.45 -2.31
CA VAL A 437 -6.43 9.71 -0.88
C VAL A 437 -7.56 10.64 -0.45
N ARG A 438 -8.43 10.17 0.43
CA ARG A 438 -9.58 10.94 0.94
C ARG A 438 -9.35 11.33 2.41
N PRO A 439 -9.74 12.55 2.83
CA PRO A 439 -9.76 12.91 4.24
C PRO A 439 -10.59 11.93 5.07
N PHE A 440 -10.19 11.73 6.32
CA PHE A 440 -11.05 11.05 7.30
C PHE A 440 -12.40 11.78 7.39
N GLY A 441 -13.47 11.01 7.49
CA GLY A 441 -14.80 11.57 7.73
C GLY A 441 -14.84 12.32 9.07
N ASN A 442 -15.52 13.47 9.09
CA ASN A 442 -15.80 14.22 10.32
C ASN A 442 -16.94 13.55 11.11
N TYR A 443 -16.72 12.31 11.55
CA TYR A 443 -17.68 11.60 12.38
C TYR A 443 -17.66 12.19 13.79
N LYS A 444 -18.81 12.69 14.24
CA LYS A 444 -19.00 13.11 15.63
C LYS A 444 -19.65 11.96 16.39
N VAL A 445 -19.08 11.61 17.53
CA VAL A 445 -19.78 10.79 18.52
C VAL A 445 -20.69 11.70 19.34
N ALA A 446 -21.84 11.18 19.80
CA ALA A 446 -22.63 11.89 20.79
C ALA A 446 -21.80 12.15 22.05
N ASP A 447 -22.09 13.23 22.75
CA ASP A 447 -21.33 13.63 23.94
C ASP A 447 -21.22 12.47 24.95
N ALA A 448 -20.01 12.28 25.47
CA ALA A 448 -19.74 11.31 26.53
C ALA A 448 -20.56 11.70 27.77
N GLY A 449 -21.66 10.98 28.01
CA GLY A 449 -22.58 11.27 29.12
C GLY A 449 -24.05 11.03 28.78
N ALA A 450 -24.42 10.90 27.50
CA ALA A 450 -25.80 10.56 27.13
C ALA A 450 -26.26 9.21 27.69
N VAL A 451 -25.31 8.30 27.98
CA VAL A 451 -25.55 7.04 28.69
C VAL A 451 -24.44 6.87 29.73
N ASP A 452 -24.79 7.00 31.02
CA ASP A 452 -23.90 6.63 32.12
C ASP A 452 -23.84 5.10 32.23
N ARG A 453 -22.81 4.52 31.60
CA ARG A 453 -22.60 3.07 31.58
C ARG A 453 -22.14 2.51 32.93
N SER A 454 -21.74 3.36 33.88
CA SER A 454 -21.39 2.90 35.24
C SER A 454 -22.62 2.48 36.04
N GLN A 455 -23.83 2.92 35.65
CA GLN A 455 -25.09 2.50 36.25
C GLN A 455 -25.53 1.08 35.85
N GLY A 456 -24.78 0.40 34.99
CA GLY A 456 -25.12 -0.93 34.50
C GLY A 456 -26.24 -0.93 33.44
N VAL A 457 -26.81 -2.10 33.18
CA VAL A 457 -27.93 -2.24 32.24
C VAL A 457 -29.15 -1.51 32.83
N PRO A 458 -29.82 -0.61 32.08
CA PRO A 458 -31.02 0.06 32.58
C PRO A 458 -32.06 -0.95 33.07
N THR A 459 -32.45 -0.85 34.34
CA THR A 459 -33.50 -1.68 34.91
C THR A 459 -34.86 -1.16 34.51
N VAL A 460 -35.69 -2.01 33.90
CA VAL A 460 -37.11 -1.71 33.64
C VAL A 460 -37.84 -1.73 34.98
N ALA A 461 -38.11 -0.54 35.53
CA ALA A 461 -38.82 -0.39 36.81
C ALA A 461 -40.34 -0.41 36.64
N ASP A 462 -40.83 0.10 35.51
CA ASP A 462 -42.25 0.24 35.22
C ASP A 462 -42.61 -0.59 33.99
N PHE A 463 -43.61 -1.45 34.16
CA PHE A 463 -44.26 -2.12 33.04
C PHE A 463 -45.55 -1.35 32.73
N PRO A 464 -45.94 -1.20 31.45
CA PRO A 464 -47.22 -0.59 31.12
C PRO A 464 -48.35 -1.37 31.79
N GLU A 465 -49.31 -0.66 32.37
CA GLU A 465 -50.52 -1.29 32.91
C GLU A 465 -51.22 -2.05 31.77
N VAL A 466 -51.42 -3.35 31.98
CA VAL A 466 -52.10 -4.19 31.00
C VAL A 466 -53.59 -3.90 31.10
N ASP A 467 -54.14 -3.23 30.10
CA ASP A 467 -55.59 -3.03 29.98
C ASP A 467 -56.26 -4.35 29.55
N PHE A 468 -56.76 -5.08 30.54
CA PHE A 468 -57.55 -6.28 30.30
C PHE A 468 -59.01 -5.89 30.03
N PRO A 469 -59.60 -6.37 28.93
CA PRO A 469 -61.01 -6.10 28.67
C PRO A 469 -61.84 -6.70 29.80
N VAL A 470 -62.87 -5.97 30.24
CA VAL A 470 -63.81 -6.48 31.25
C VAL A 470 -64.43 -7.78 30.74
N LEU A 471 -64.19 -8.88 31.46
CA LEU A 471 -64.72 -10.19 31.09
C LEU A 471 -66.24 -10.22 31.33
N GLN A 472 -66.98 -10.44 30.26
CA GLN A 472 -68.42 -10.71 30.35
C GLN A 472 -68.62 -12.22 30.50
N ARG A 473 -69.55 -12.63 31.35
CA ARG A 473 -69.84 -14.03 31.62
C ARG A 473 -71.32 -14.31 31.41
N ALA A 474 -71.61 -15.40 30.73
CA ALA A 474 -72.95 -15.94 30.60
C ALA A 474 -72.91 -17.46 30.80
N ARG A 475 -74.07 -18.05 31.09
CA ARG A 475 -74.24 -19.50 31.11
C ARG A 475 -75.37 -19.87 30.17
N LEU A 476 -75.07 -20.74 29.21
CA LEU A 476 -76.09 -21.27 28.30
C LEU A 476 -77.02 -22.22 29.07
N LYS A 477 -78.25 -22.42 28.56
CA LYS A 477 -79.26 -23.30 29.19
C LYS A 477 -78.79 -24.76 29.34
N ASN A 478 -77.84 -25.19 28.51
CA ASN A 478 -77.23 -26.52 28.57
C ASN A 478 -76.06 -26.63 29.57
N GLY A 479 -75.73 -25.55 30.29
CA GLY A 479 -74.70 -25.52 31.33
C GLY A 479 -73.32 -25.02 30.89
N ILE A 480 -73.09 -24.76 29.59
CA ILE A 480 -71.80 -24.22 29.11
C ILE A 480 -71.61 -22.79 29.66
N GLU A 481 -70.48 -22.56 30.32
CA GLU A 481 -70.05 -21.22 30.68
C GLU A 481 -69.38 -20.55 29.49
N VAL A 482 -69.82 -19.33 29.18
CA VAL A 482 -69.25 -18.50 28.11
C VAL A 482 -68.56 -17.32 28.76
N VAL A 483 -67.28 -17.16 28.45
CA VAL A 483 -66.48 -16.01 28.87
C VAL A 483 -66.10 -15.22 27.63
N LEU A 484 -66.50 -13.94 27.57
CA LEU A 484 -66.20 -13.04 26.47
C LEU A 484 -65.23 -11.96 26.93
N ALA A 485 -64.08 -11.89 26.26
CA ALA A 485 -63.11 -10.81 26.36
C ALA A 485 -63.19 -9.97 25.07
N ALA A 486 -63.91 -8.85 25.10
CA ALA A 486 -64.14 -8.04 23.91
C ALA A 486 -62.98 -7.05 23.66
N ARG A 487 -62.34 -7.14 22.49
CA ARG A 487 -61.39 -6.15 21.98
C ARG A 487 -61.74 -5.80 20.54
N SER A 488 -61.93 -4.50 20.25
CA SER A 488 -62.39 -4.02 18.93
C SER A 488 -61.25 -3.60 17.99
N SER A 489 -60.01 -4.01 18.27
CA SER A 489 -58.83 -3.56 17.52
C SER A 489 -58.70 -4.23 16.15
N ILE A 490 -59.19 -5.46 15.99
CA ILE A 490 -59.19 -6.21 14.74
C ILE A 490 -60.50 -7.00 14.61
N PRO A 491 -61.08 -7.14 13.40
CA PRO A 491 -62.36 -7.83 13.18
C PRO A 491 -62.19 -9.37 13.17
N ILE A 492 -61.53 -9.91 14.19
CA ILE A 492 -61.29 -11.34 14.39
C ILE A 492 -61.89 -11.75 15.74
N ILE A 493 -62.60 -12.87 15.74
CA ILE A 493 -63.16 -13.49 16.94
C ILE A 493 -62.49 -14.85 17.10
N ASN A 494 -61.80 -15.02 18.24
CA ASN A 494 -61.28 -16.32 18.66
C ASN A 494 -62.30 -16.97 19.61
N VAL A 495 -62.71 -18.18 19.27
CA VAL A 495 -63.61 -18.99 20.08
C VAL A 495 -62.87 -20.25 20.45
N GLU A 496 -62.83 -20.57 21.73
CA GLU A 496 -62.22 -21.79 22.24
C GLU A 496 -63.18 -22.49 23.19
N LEU A 497 -63.50 -23.75 22.89
CA LEU A 497 -64.28 -24.62 23.73
C LEU A 497 -63.33 -25.53 24.51
N LEU A 498 -63.28 -25.32 25.83
CA LEU A 498 -62.42 -26.08 26.73
C LEU A 498 -63.21 -27.19 27.42
N PHE A 499 -62.60 -28.37 27.45
CA PHE A 499 -63.08 -29.55 28.15
C PHE A 499 -62.12 -29.85 29.29
N GLY A 500 -62.62 -30.11 30.51
CA GLY A 500 -61.82 -30.55 31.66
C GLY A 500 -61.38 -32.00 31.57
N ALA A 501 -60.93 -32.43 30.38
CA ALA A 501 -60.51 -33.79 30.07
C ALA A 501 -59.33 -33.76 29.09
N GLY A 502 -58.12 -33.79 29.63
CA GLY A 502 -56.86 -33.96 28.90
C GLY A 502 -56.26 -35.36 29.09
N SER A 503 -54.96 -35.50 28.83
CA SER A 503 -54.25 -36.77 28.94
C SER A 503 -54.25 -37.39 30.35
N SER A 504 -54.49 -36.62 31.41
CA SER A 504 -54.66 -37.14 32.78
C SER A 504 -55.91 -38.01 32.92
N GLY A 505 -56.90 -37.81 32.05
CA GLY A 505 -58.08 -38.66 31.89
C GLY A 505 -57.79 -40.04 31.31
N ASP A 506 -56.60 -40.27 30.72
CA ASP A 506 -56.20 -41.60 30.23
C ASP A 506 -55.91 -42.58 31.38
N ARG A 507 -55.91 -42.12 32.64
CA ARG A 507 -55.67 -42.97 33.81
C ARG A 507 -56.69 -44.13 33.86
N GLY A 508 -56.20 -45.36 33.72
CA GLY A 508 -57.03 -46.57 33.68
C GLY A 508 -57.53 -46.93 32.27
N ARG A 509 -57.04 -46.26 31.23
CA ARG A 509 -57.28 -46.48 29.79
C ARG A 509 -55.93 -46.46 29.04
N PRO A 510 -55.88 -46.78 27.73
CA PRO A 510 -54.65 -46.65 26.96
C PRO A 510 -54.13 -45.20 26.97
N LEU A 511 -52.85 -45.02 27.27
CA LEU A 511 -52.20 -43.70 27.23
C LEU A 511 -52.19 -43.16 25.79
N GLY A 512 -52.47 -41.87 25.64
CA GLY A 512 -52.60 -41.21 24.34
C GLY A 512 -54.04 -41.17 23.81
N THR A 513 -55.01 -41.76 24.51
CA THR A 513 -56.42 -41.77 24.08
C THR A 513 -56.97 -40.36 23.95
N ALA A 514 -56.73 -39.50 24.95
CA ALA A 514 -57.17 -38.10 24.89
C ALA A 514 -56.55 -37.37 23.69
N ALA A 515 -55.22 -37.35 23.59
CA ALA A 515 -54.51 -36.66 22.51
C ALA A 515 -54.96 -37.13 21.12
N PHE A 516 -55.11 -38.46 20.95
CA PHE A 516 -55.60 -39.05 19.71
C PHE A 516 -57.05 -38.67 19.42
N THR A 517 -57.91 -38.63 20.44
CA THR A 517 -59.32 -38.24 20.28
C THR A 517 -59.45 -36.80 19.78
N TYR A 518 -58.73 -35.84 20.39
CA TYR A 518 -58.77 -34.45 19.94
C TYR A 518 -58.17 -34.27 18.55
N GLY A 519 -57.05 -34.95 18.25
CA GLY A 519 -56.44 -34.93 16.91
C GLY A 519 -57.29 -35.59 15.83
N MET A 520 -58.35 -36.32 16.18
CA MET A 520 -59.28 -36.94 15.23
C MET A 520 -60.53 -36.09 14.96
N LEU A 521 -60.75 -34.99 15.69
CA LEU A 521 -62.02 -34.24 15.60
C LEU A 521 -62.21 -33.57 14.24
N ASP A 522 -61.16 -32.99 13.67
CA ASP A 522 -61.15 -32.34 12.35
C ASP A 522 -60.79 -33.28 11.20
N GLU A 523 -60.55 -34.56 11.49
CA GLU A 523 -60.29 -35.60 10.49
C GLU A 523 -61.56 -36.14 9.84
N GLY A 524 -62.74 -35.82 10.37
CA GLY A 524 -64.01 -36.11 9.72
C GLY A 524 -65.20 -35.78 10.60
N ALA A 525 -66.18 -35.08 10.05
CA ALA A 525 -67.36 -34.66 10.79
C ALA A 525 -68.57 -34.45 9.87
N GLU A 526 -69.72 -34.99 10.27
CA GLU A 526 -70.99 -34.86 9.53
C GLU A 526 -70.86 -35.33 8.06
N GLY A 527 -70.09 -36.40 7.83
CA GLY A 527 -69.84 -36.97 6.51
C GLY A 527 -68.82 -36.21 5.66
N LYS A 528 -68.31 -35.07 6.11
CA LYS A 528 -67.20 -34.36 5.44
C LYS A 528 -65.86 -35.01 5.80
N ASN A 529 -64.97 -35.15 4.81
CA ASN A 529 -63.59 -35.60 5.01
C ASN A 529 -62.68 -34.43 5.45
N PRO A 530 -61.42 -34.66 5.86
CA PRO A 530 -60.55 -33.60 6.37
C PRO A 530 -60.33 -32.46 5.37
N LEU A 531 -60.19 -32.78 4.07
CA LEU A 531 -60.00 -31.78 3.02
C LEU A 531 -61.25 -30.91 2.82
N GLN A 532 -62.45 -31.47 2.98
CA GLN A 532 -63.71 -30.71 2.91
C GLN A 532 -63.93 -29.85 4.15
N ILE A 533 -63.46 -30.30 5.33
CA ILE A 533 -63.47 -29.50 6.55
C ILE A 533 -62.50 -28.33 6.42
N ALA A 534 -61.27 -28.58 5.98
CA ALA A 534 -60.27 -27.55 5.71
C ALA A 534 -60.76 -26.54 4.66
N ALA A 535 -61.31 -27.01 3.53
CA ALA A 535 -61.86 -26.13 2.51
C ALA A 535 -63.05 -25.28 3.01
N ALA A 536 -63.88 -25.85 3.91
CA ALA A 536 -64.95 -25.09 4.54
C ALA A 536 -64.37 -23.99 5.47
N ALA A 537 -63.36 -24.31 6.27
CA ALA A 537 -62.68 -23.34 7.12
C ALA A 537 -62.02 -22.23 6.29
N ASP A 538 -61.28 -22.58 5.23
CA ASP A 538 -60.65 -21.63 4.31
C ASP A 538 -61.67 -20.70 3.65
N SER A 539 -62.83 -21.22 3.23
CA SER A 539 -63.88 -20.43 2.59
C SER A 539 -64.50 -19.37 3.52
N LEU A 540 -64.40 -19.60 4.84
CA LEU A 540 -64.85 -18.68 5.88
C LEU A 540 -63.73 -17.76 6.38
N GLY A 541 -62.50 -17.91 5.87
CA GLY A 541 -61.31 -17.28 6.44
C GLY A 541 -61.07 -17.72 7.89
N ALA A 542 -61.51 -18.93 8.25
CA ALA A 542 -61.47 -19.46 9.60
C ALA A 542 -60.29 -20.42 9.77
N GLN A 543 -59.67 -20.39 10.95
CA GLN A 543 -58.62 -21.33 11.35
C GLN A 543 -59.13 -22.20 12.48
N LEU A 544 -59.13 -23.50 12.29
CA LEU A 544 -59.53 -24.48 13.30
C LEU A 544 -58.33 -24.91 14.14
N TYR A 545 -58.59 -25.22 15.41
CA TYR A 545 -57.61 -25.79 16.32
C TYR A 545 -58.25 -26.90 17.15
N THR A 546 -57.57 -28.03 17.27
CA THR A 546 -57.95 -29.15 18.13
C THR A 546 -56.70 -29.60 18.90
N GLY A 547 -56.85 -29.93 20.18
CA GLY A 547 -55.70 -30.36 20.97
C GLY A 547 -56.05 -30.85 22.36
N ALA A 548 -55.16 -31.64 22.95
CA ALA A 548 -55.24 -32.08 24.33
C ALA A 548 -54.05 -31.57 25.13
N GLY A 549 -54.32 -30.87 26.21
CA GLY A 549 -53.36 -30.62 27.28
C GLY A 549 -53.28 -31.79 28.27
N ARG A 550 -52.61 -31.56 29.39
CA ARG A 550 -52.49 -32.56 30.46
C ARG A 550 -53.82 -32.74 31.18
N ASP A 551 -54.48 -31.65 31.55
CA ASP A 551 -55.70 -31.68 32.38
C ASP A 551 -56.95 -31.22 31.62
N ASP A 552 -56.76 -30.58 30.46
CA ASP A 552 -57.81 -30.06 29.60
C ASP A 552 -57.62 -30.53 28.15
N GLY A 553 -58.65 -30.32 27.33
CA GLY A 553 -58.51 -30.32 25.88
C GLY A 553 -59.37 -29.21 25.27
N ALA A 554 -58.98 -28.79 24.08
CA ALA A 554 -59.46 -27.58 23.45
C ALA A 554 -59.86 -27.84 22.01
N VAL A 555 -60.99 -27.24 21.61
CA VAL A 555 -61.43 -27.18 20.22
C VAL A 555 -61.83 -25.74 19.93
N GLY A 556 -61.18 -25.10 18.98
CA GLY A 556 -61.33 -23.68 18.73
C GLY A 556 -61.44 -23.32 17.26
N VAL A 557 -61.97 -22.12 17.01
CA VAL A 557 -61.98 -21.47 15.71
C VAL A 557 -61.61 -20.00 15.86
N SER A 558 -60.68 -19.53 15.03
CA SER A 558 -60.43 -18.11 14.80
C SER A 558 -61.09 -17.71 13.50
N ALA A 559 -62.02 -16.75 13.52
CA ALA A 559 -62.77 -16.35 12.34
C ALA A 559 -62.92 -14.84 12.23
N LEU A 560 -63.12 -14.33 11.01
CA LEU A 560 -63.55 -12.96 10.81
C LEU A 560 -64.90 -12.73 11.48
N SER A 561 -65.10 -11.55 12.09
CA SER A 561 -66.34 -11.25 12.83
C SER A 561 -67.60 -11.38 11.96
N GLU A 562 -67.50 -11.10 10.67
CA GLU A 562 -68.60 -11.25 9.70
C GLU A 562 -68.91 -12.72 9.33
N GLN A 563 -67.97 -13.64 9.57
CA GLN A 563 -68.12 -15.08 9.32
C GLN A 563 -68.28 -15.89 10.62
N LEU A 564 -68.62 -15.24 11.74
CA LEU A 564 -68.69 -15.92 13.04
C LEU A 564 -69.72 -17.05 13.05
N ASP A 565 -70.96 -16.77 12.65
CA ASP A 565 -72.05 -17.75 12.67
C ASP A 565 -71.75 -19.02 11.88
N PRO A 566 -71.31 -18.96 10.60
CA PRO A 566 -70.95 -20.17 9.87
C PRO A 566 -69.70 -20.86 10.43
N SER A 567 -68.75 -20.13 11.02
CA SER A 567 -67.56 -20.71 11.65
C SER A 567 -67.89 -21.44 12.95
N LEU A 568 -68.80 -20.90 13.76
CA LEU A 568 -69.35 -21.56 14.95
C LEU A 568 -70.15 -22.81 14.58
N ALA A 569 -70.88 -22.77 13.46
CA ALA A 569 -71.58 -23.94 12.96
C ALA A 569 -70.59 -25.06 12.57
N LEU A 570 -69.48 -24.72 11.90
CA LEU A 570 -68.41 -25.67 11.57
C LEU A 570 -67.77 -26.26 12.83
N LEU A 571 -67.40 -25.41 13.79
CA LEU A 571 -66.85 -25.84 15.09
C LEU A 571 -67.82 -26.79 15.82
N ALA A 572 -69.11 -26.46 15.83
CA ALA A 572 -70.13 -27.29 16.47
C ALA A 572 -70.31 -28.66 15.78
N SER A 573 -70.20 -28.72 14.45
CA SER A 573 -70.23 -30.00 13.71
C SER A 573 -69.03 -30.86 14.07
N ILE A 574 -67.82 -30.30 14.09
CA ILE A 574 -66.58 -31.01 14.48
C ILE A 574 -66.67 -31.57 15.90
N VAL A 575 -67.16 -30.77 16.85
CA VAL A 575 -67.27 -31.20 18.25
C VAL A 575 -68.37 -32.24 18.47
N ARG A 576 -69.52 -32.11 17.81
CA ARG A 576 -70.71 -32.92 18.11
C ARG A 576 -70.90 -34.14 17.22
N LYS A 577 -70.32 -34.11 16.02
CA LYS A 577 -70.57 -35.06 14.94
C LYS A 577 -69.27 -35.53 14.29
N ALA A 578 -68.17 -35.60 15.05
CA ALA A 578 -66.95 -36.25 14.58
C ALA A 578 -67.24 -37.71 14.22
N ASP A 579 -66.82 -38.12 13.02
CA ASP A 579 -67.20 -39.41 12.42
C ASP A 579 -66.37 -40.57 12.99
N PHE A 580 -65.10 -40.32 13.39
CA PHE A 580 -64.13 -41.32 13.84
C PHE A 580 -64.09 -42.58 12.95
N LYS A 581 -64.06 -42.39 11.62
CA LYS A 581 -64.10 -43.49 10.66
C LYS A 581 -62.87 -44.40 10.84
N PRO A 582 -63.01 -45.73 10.72
CA PRO A 582 -61.88 -46.66 10.85
C PRO A 582 -60.70 -46.31 9.95
N GLU A 583 -60.95 -45.86 8.73
CA GLU A 583 -59.91 -45.44 7.77
C GLU A 583 -59.14 -44.19 8.21
N ASP A 584 -59.80 -43.22 8.85
CA ASP A 584 -59.15 -42.00 9.35
C ASP A 584 -58.35 -42.30 10.63
N ILE A 585 -58.88 -43.18 11.49
CA ILE A 585 -58.16 -43.66 12.69
C ILE A 585 -56.87 -44.37 12.29
N GLU A 586 -56.89 -45.22 11.26
CA GLU A 586 -55.68 -45.91 10.81
C GLU A 586 -54.69 -44.96 10.13
N ARG A 587 -55.16 -43.92 9.44
CA ARG A 587 -54.28 -42.89 8.85
C ARG A 587 -53.54 -42.07 9.91
N MET A 588 -54.18 -41.80 11.04
CA MET A 588 -53.63 -40.94 12.11
C MET A 588 -52.80 -41.70 13.15
N ARG A 589 -52.93 -43.04 13.22
CA ARG A 589 -52.15 -43.92 14.10
C ARG A 589 -50.75 -44.16 13.56
#